data_AF-A0A813GL55-F1
#
_entry.id   AF-A0A813GL55-F1
#
_cell.length_a   1.000
_cell.length_b   1.000
_cell.length_c   1.000
_cell.angle_alpha   90.00
_cell.angle_beta   90.00
_cell.angle_gamma   90.00
#
_symmetry.space_group_name_H-M   'P 1'
#
loop_
_entity.id
_entity.type
_entity.pdbx_description
1 polymer ?
#
loop_
_entity_poly.entity_id
_entity_poly.type
_entity_poly.pdbx_seq_one_letter_code
_entity_poly.pdbx_strand_id
1 'polypeptide(L)'
;MQMAYDDAASRPSATEEKLNRGAGILGGETLGPGLYTFSSSVEISSELKIEGISTDTWIFQVAGNLNMAANKQVTLVGGALASNIVWQVAGNVAVESGACMEGILLVKTAATFKSGSSLNGRILAQTAVTLDSSTVTQPPPQRRILAQTADILV
;
A
#
# COMPACT_ATOMS: atom_id res chain seq x y z
N MET A 1 11.34 5.03 10.67
CA MET A 1 10.18 4.12 10.48
C MET A 1 9.11 4.35 11.53
N GLN A 2 9.39 4.18 12.83
CA GLN A 2 8.37 4.21 13.90
C GLN A 2 7.40 5.41 13.81
N MET A 3 7.93 6.63 13.65
CA MET A 3 7.09 7.82 13.50
C MET A 3 6.11 7.77 12.31
N ALA A 4 6.51 7.18 11.18
CA ALA A 4 5.64 7.05 10.01
C ALA A 4 4.56 5.99 10.23
N TYR A 5 4.89 4.91 10.94
CA TYR A 5 3.91 3.92 11.37
C TYR A 5 2.87 4.56 12.31
N ASP A 6 3.33 5.33 13.30
CA ASP A 6 2.45 5.99 14.27
C ASP A 6 1.59 7.09 13.61
N ASP A 7 2.13 7.89 12.68
CA ASP A 7 1.35 8.86 11.89
C ASP A 7 0.23 8.18 11.09
N ALA A 8 0.55 7.09 10.38
CA ALA A 8 -0.44 6.36 9.61
C ALA A 8 -1.49 5.69 10.50
N ALA A 9 -1.08 5.07 11.62
CA ALA A 9 -1.97 4.38 12.56
C ALA A 9 -2.86 5.34 13.38
N SER A 10 -2.42 6.59 13.59
CA SER A 10 -3.15 7.58 14.38
C SER A 10 -4.09 8.48 13.58
N ARG A 11 -4.15 8.32 12.24
CA ARG A 11 -5.19 9.00 11.44
C ARG A 11 -6.59 8.61 11.97
N PRO A 12 -7.53 9.58 12.06
CA PRO A 12 -8.88 9.29 12.52
C PRO A 12 -9.51 8.22 11.63
N SER A 13 -10.32 7.33 12.21
CA SER A 13 -10.97 6.25 11.45
C SER A 13 -11.62 6.77 10.18
N ALA A 14 -11.54 5.98 9.12
CA ALA A 14 -12.18 6.27 7.85
C ALA A 14 -13.70 6.51 7.99
N THR A 15 -14.27 7.18 7.00
CA THR A 15 -15.73 7.32 6.85
C THR A 15 -16.39 5.94 6.68
N GLU A 16 -17.70 5.85 6.92
CA GLU A 16 -18.44 4.57 6.85
C GLU A 16 -18.25 3.83 5.52
N GLU A 17 -18.13 4.55 4.40
CA GLU A 17 -17.90 3.97 3.07
C GLU A 17 -16.57 3.21 2.93
N LYS A 18 -15.55 3.60 3.71
CA LYS A 18 -14.18 3.09 3.65
C LYS A 18 -13.76 2.34 4.92
N LEU A 19 -14.66 2.26 5.91
CA LEU A 19 -14.54 1.43 7.08
C LEU A 19 -14.89 -0.01 6.73
N ASN A 20 -13.96 -0.95 6.97
CA ASN A 20 -14.13 -2.39 6.72
C ASN A 20 -14.64 -2.70 5.30
N ARG A 21 -14.13 -1.97 4.29
CA ARG A 21 -14.52 -2.14 2.89
C ARG A 21 -14.42 -3.61 2.44
N GLY A 22 -15.43 -4.13 1.75
CA GLY A 22 -15.46 -5.53 1.33
C GLY A 22 -15.38 -6.54 2.48
N ALA A 23 -15.71 -6.13 3.71
CA ALA A 23 -15.49 -6.90 4.94
C ALA A 23 -14.05 -7.39 5.11
N GLY A 24 -13.07 -6.63 4.61
CA GLY A 24 -11.65 -6.99 4.61
C GLY A 24 -11.20 -7.82 3.42
N ILE A 25 -12.11 -8.26 2.55
CA ILE A 25 -11.76 -8.93 1.28
C ILE A 25 -11.74 -7.85 0.19
N LEU A 26 -10.54 -7.48 -0.26
CA LEU A 26 -10.34 -6.42 -1.26
C LEU A 26 -10.19 -6.94 -2.69
N GLY A 27 -10.16 -8.25 -2.87
CA GLY A 27 -10.18 -8.84 -4.19
C GLY A 27 -11.45 -8.43 -4.97
N GLY A 28 -11.28 -7.88 -6.16
CA GLY A 28 -12.35 -7.44 -7.05
C GLY A 28 -12.78 -5.98 -6.84
N GLU A 29 -12.27 -5.32 -5.81
CA GLU A 29 -12.56 -3.90 -5.54
C GLU A 29 -11.76 -2.96 -6.44
N THR A 30 -12.32 -1.77 -6.66
CA THR A 30 -11.62 -0.61 -7.21
C THR A 30 -11.65 0.50 -6.17
N LEU A 31 -10.47 0.88 -5.68
CA LEU A 31 -10.33 1.77 -4.53
C LEU A 31 -9.83 3.15 -4.99
N GLY A 32 -10.70 4.14 -4.85
CA GLY A 32 -10.38 5.55 -5.05
C GLY A 32 -9.53 6.14 -3.92
N PRO A 33 -9.03 7.37 -4.05
CA PRO A 33 -8.14 8.01 -3.08
C PRO A 33 -8.73 8.08 -1.67
N GLY A 34 -7.90 7.95 -0.64
CA GLY A 34 -8.29 8.26 0.74
C GLY A 34 -7.80 7.27 1.79
N LEU A 35 -8.38 7.41 2.98
CA LEU A 35 -8.10 6.58 4.14
C LEU A 35 -9.12 5.43 4.21
N TYR A 36 -8.60 4.21 4.38
CA TYR A 36 -9.35 2.98 4.58
C TYR A 36 -8.94 2.38 5.92
N THR A 37 -9.91 2.02 6.75
CA THR A 37 -9.66 1.47 8.08
C THR A 37 -10.29 0.10 8.20
N PHE A 38 -9.51 -0.90 8.62
CA PHE A 38 -9.94 -2.27 8.84
C PHE A 38 -9.69 -2.68 10.29
N SER A 39 -10.75 -3.01 11.02
CA SER A 39 -10.65 -3.55 12.39
C SER A 39 -10.21 -5.02 12.42
N SER A 40 -10.09 -5.65 11.25
CA SER A 40 -9.71 -7.06 11.05
C SER A 40 -8.50 -7.19 10.13
N SER A 41 -8.14 -8.44 9.80
CA SER A 41 -7.23 -8.73 8.71
C SER A 41 -7.85 -8.35 7.35
N VAL A 42 -6.97 -8.09 6.38
CA VAL A 42 -7.28 -7.84 4.98
C VAL A 42 -6.76 -8.98 4.12
N GLU A 43 -7.56 -9.39 3.14
CA GLU A 43 -7.23 -10.43 2.16
C GLU A 43 -7.40 -9.92 0.73
N ILE A 44 -6.39 -10.16 -0.09
CA ILE A 44 -6.38 -9.88 -1.53
C ILE A 44 -6.32 -11.23 -2.25
N SER A 45 -7.49 -11.84 -2.48
CA SER A 45 -7.65 -13.16 -3.10
C SER A 45 -8.03 -13.11 -4.59
N SER A 46 -8.24 -11.91 -5.14
CA SER A 46 -8.39 -11.63 -6.57
C SER A 46 -7.74 -10.28 -6.91
N GLU A 47 -7.83 -9.83 -8.16
CA GLU A 47 -7.24 -8.55 -8.60
C GLU A 47 -7.81 -7.38 -7.79
N LEU A 48 -6.93 -6.52 -7.27
CA LEU A 48 -7.31 -5.28 -6.59
C LEU A 48 -6.87 -4.10 -7.46
N LYS A 49 -7.78 -3.18 -7.76
CA LYS A 49 -7.46 -1.94 -8.48
C LYS A 49 -7.38 -0.76 -7.51
N ILE A 50 -6.33 0.04 -7.66
CA ILE A 50 -6.18 1.34 -7.00
C ILE A 50 -6.19 2.39 -8.09
N GLU A 51 -7.22 3.21 -8.09
CA GLU A 51 -7.51 4.14 -9.19
C GLU A 51 -7.51 5.59 -8.70
N GLY A 52 -6.71 6.41 -9.34
CA GLY A 52 -6.61 7.84 -9.07
C GLY A 52 -5.51 8.48 -9.90
N ILE A 53 -5.22 9.74 -9.65
CA ILE A 53 -4.20 10.51 -10.35
C ILE A 53 -2.87 10.52 -9.58
N SER A 54 -1.81 11.05 -10.19
CA SER A 54 -0.44 11.02 -9.63
C SER A 54 -0.25 11.79 -8.31
N THR A 55 -1.20 12.65 -7.96
CA THR A 55 -1.19 13.45 -6.72
C THR A 55 -2.04 12.85 -5.61
N ASP A 56 -2.86 11.85 -5.93
CA ASP A 56 -3.75 11.22 -4.97
C ASP A 56 -2.98 10.32 -4.02
N THR A 57 -3.54 10.12 -2.82
CA THR A 57 -2.92 9.34 -1.74
C THR A 57 -3.87 8.33 -1.15
N TRP A 58 -3.33 7.17 -0.78
CA TRP A 58 -4.05 6.09 -0.12
C TRP A 58 -3.34 5.71 1.17
N ILE A 59 -4.11 5.59 2.24
CA ILE A 59 -3.64 5.03 3.51
C ILE A 59 -4.58 3.89 3.88
N PHE A 60 -4.03 2.70 4.05
CA PHE A 60 -4.73 1.52 4.53
C PHE A 60 -4.27 1.23 5.96
N GLN A 61 -5.17 1.40 6.94
CA GLN A 61 -4.95 1.02 8.33
C GLN A 61 -5.52 -0.38 8.56
N VAL A 62 -4.67 -1.36 8.83
CA VAL A 62 -5.07 -2.75 9.03
C VAL A 62 -4.71 -3.18 10.44
N ALA A 63 -5.71 -3.42 11.28
CA ALA A 63 -5.52 -3.88 12.66
C ALA A 63 -5.07 -5.35 12.74
N GLY A 64 -5.39 -6.16 11.73
CA GLY A 64 -4.96 -7.54 11.60
C GLY A 64 -3.76 -7.72 10.67
N ASN A 65 -3.77 -8.84 9.94
CA ASN A 65 -2.76 -9.19 8.94
C ASN A 65 -3.17 -8.69 7.55
N LEU A 66 -2.21 -8.53 6.64
CA LEU A 66 -2.44 -8.32 5.22
C LEU A 66 -1.93 -9.54 4.44
N ASN A 67 -2.86 -10.26 3.82
CA ASN A 67 -2.56 -11.48 3.08
C ASN A 67 -2.89 -11.29 1.59
N MET A 68 -1.95 -11.62 0.72
CA MET A 68 -2.13 -11.59 -0.71
C MET A 68 -1.94 -12.99 -1.28
N ALA A 69 -2.98 -13.51 -1.93
CA ALA A 69 -2.97 -14.87 -2.49
C ALA A 69 -2.04 -14.99 -3.70
N ALA A 70 -1.64 -16.22 -4.01
CA ALA A 70 -0.69 -16.51 -5.07
C ALA A 70 -1.20 -16.05 -6.44
N ASN A 71 -0.29 -15.57 -7.28
CA ASN A 71 -0.56 -15.10 -8.65
C ASN A 71 -1.62 -13.99 -8.74
N LYS A 72 -1.83 -13.22 -7.66
CA LYS A 72 -2.72 -12.05 -7.65
C LYS A 72 -1.93 -10.76 -7.84
N GLN A 73 -2.63 -9.70 -8.24
CA GLN A 73 -2.00 -8.43 -8.58
C GLN A 73 -2.79 -7.28 -7.97
N VAL A 74 -2.04 -6.30 -7.44
CA VAL A 74 -2.55 -4.95 -7.19
C VAL A 74 -2.21 -4.12 -8.42
N THR A 75 -3.22 -3.55 -9.08
CA THR A 75 -3.05 -2.81 -10.33
C THR A 75 -3.34 -1.33 -10.10
N LEU A 76 -2.40 -0.48 -10.50
CA LEU A 76 -2.54 0.97 -10.44
C LEU A 76 -3.16 1.48 -11.74
N VAL A 77 -4.23 2.27 -11.62
CA VAL A 77 -5.01 2.81 -12.74
C VAL A 77 -5.09 4.33 -12.63
N GLY A 78 -5.24 5.02 -13.77
CA GLY A 78 -5.48 6.47 -13.81
C GLY A 78 -4.25 7.36 -13.57
N GLY A 79 -3.08 6.76 -13.37
CA GLY A 79 -1.84 7.48 -13.02
C GLY A 79 -1.50 7.44 -11.53
N ALA A 80 -2.20 6.63 -10.73
CA ALA A 80 -1.85 6.34 -9.35
C ALA A 80 -0.39 5.85 -9.25
N LEU A 81 0.31 6.32 -8.21
CA LEU A 81 1.72 6.01 -7.99
C LEU A 81 1.90 5.20 -6.70
N ALA A 82 2.67 4.11 -6.79
CA ALA A 82 2.99 3.25 -5.65
C ALA A 82 3.56 4.02 -4.46
N SER A 83 4.32 5.11 -4.71
CA SER A 83 4.86 5.97 -3.65
C SER A 83 3.81 6.69 -2.80
N ASN A 84 2.57 6.81 -3.29
CA ASN A 84 1.48 7.49 -2.61
C ASN A 84 0.53 6.52 -1.90
N ILE A 85 0.84 5.22 -1.94
CA ILE A 85 0.04 4.16 -1.35
C ILE A 85 0.77 3.65 -0.11
N VAL A 86 0.15 3.80 1.05
CA VAL A 86 0.72 3.39 2.33
C VAL A 86 -0.16 2.32 2.97
N TRP A 87 0.45 1.19 3.31
CA TRP A 87 -0.17 0.10 4.05
C TRP A 87 0.40 0.06 5.46
N GLN A 88 -0.36 0.54 6.44
CA GLN A 88 -0.03 0.37 7.84
C GLN A 88 -0.70 -0.91 8.34
N VAL A 89 0.11 -1.87 8.79
CA VAL A 89 -0.36 -3.21 9.19
C VAL A 89 0.13 -3.51 10.61
N ALA A 90 -0.80 -3.72 11.53
CA ALA A 90 -0.49 -4.00 12.93
C ALA A 90 -0.12 -5.48 13.18
N GLY A 91 -0.56 -6.38 12.30
CA GLY A 91 -0.14 -7.78 12.26
C GLY A 91 1.06 -8.00 11.33
N ASN A 92 1.04 -9.11 10.60
CA ASN A 92 2.06 -9.47 9.60
C ASN A 92 1.57 -9.21 8.17
N VAL A 93 2.51 -9.12 7.23
CA VAL A 93 2.24 -9.16 5.80
C VAL A 93 2.70 -10.50 5.23
N ALA A 94 1.84 -11.16 4.44
CA ALA A 94 2.19 -12.36 3.69
C ALA A 94 1.80 -12.20 2.22
N VAL A 95 2.81 -12.22 1.34
CA VAL A 95 2.65 -12.17 -0.10
C VAL A 95 3.06 -13.52 -0.67
N GLU A 96 2.06 -14.25 -1.18
CA GLU A 96 2.23 -15.59 -1.69
C GLU A 96 2.91 -15.60 -3.08
N SER A 97 3.29 -16.80 -3.54
CA SER A 97 4.12 -16.97 -4.73
C SER A 97 3.51 -16.33 -5.98
N GLY A 98 4.35 -15.66 -6.77
CA GLY A 98 3.93 -15.00 -8.02
C GLY A 98 3.01 -13.79 -7.86
N ALA A 99 2.73 -13.33 -6.63
CA ALA A 99 1.86 -12.16 -6.42
C ALA A 99 2.63 -10.84 -6.58
N CYS A 100 1.95 -9.80 -7.09
CA CYS A 100 2.52 -8.48 -7.35
C CYS A 100 1.86 -7.40 -6.49
N MET A 101 2.58 -6.90 -5.49
CA MET A 101 2.11 -5.89 -4.54
C MET A 101 2.60 -4.49 -4.95
N GLU A 102 1.82 -3.46 -4.61
CA GLU A 102 2.15 -2.05 -4.86
C GLU A 102 2.05 -1.25 -3.56
N GLY A 103 3.06 -0.43 -3.26
CA GLY A 103 3.01 0.56 -2.18
C GLY A 103 4.09 0.44 -1.10
N ILE A 104 3.98 1.31 -0.10
CA ILE A 104 4.88 1.37 1.06
C ILE A 104 4.25 0.56 2.20
N LEU A 105 4.91 -0.50 2.63
CA LEU A 105 4.48 -1.35 3.73
C LEU A 105 5.12 -0.88 5.05
N LEU A 106 4.29 -0.44 5.99
CA LEU A 106 4.64 -0.12 7.37
C LEU A 106 4.08 -1.21 8.28
N VAL A 107 4.90 -2.23 8.57
CA VAL A 107 4.47 -3.48 9.20
C VAL A 107 4.98 -3.55 10.63
N LYS A 108 4.08 -3.73 11.61
CA LYS A 108 4.46 -3.82 13.02
C LYS A 108 5.21 -5.11 13.36
N THR A 109 4.91 -6.20 12.65
CA THR A 109 5.59 -7.49 12.87
C THR A 109 6.44 -7.87 11.66
N ALA A 110 6.23 -9.06 11.09
CA ALA A 110 7.02 -9.61 9.99
C ALA A 110 6.36 -9.37 8.63
N ALA A 111 7.18 -9.29 7.58
CA ALA A 111 6.74 -9.28 6.19
C ALA A 111 7.41 -10.41 5.42
N THR A 112 6.61 -11.30 4.82
CA THR A 112 7.09 -12.47 4.07
C THR A 112 6.66 -12.39 2.62
N PHE A 113 7.61 -12.57 1.70
CA PHE A 113 7.41 -12.60 0.26
C PHE A 113 7.95 -13.92 -0.29
N LYS A 114 7.05 -14.77 -0.82
CA LYS A 114 7.39 -16.10 -1.34
C LYS A 114 7.95 -16.07 -2.76
N SER A 115 8.45 -17.22 -3.23
CA SER A 115 9.04 -17.40 -4.57
C SER A 115 8.28 -16.70 -5.69
N GLY A 116 9.00 -15.89 -6.47
CA GLY A 116 8.46 -15.20 -7.64
C GLY A 116 7.49 -14.07 -7.34
N SER A 117 7.21 -13.74 -6.08
CA SER A 117 6.44 -12.54 -5.73
C SER A 117 7.25 -11.27 -5.99
N SER A 118 6.54 -10.15 -6.16
CA SER A 118 7.14 -8.85 -6.38
C SER A 118 6.47 -7.74 -5.58
N LEU A 119 7.24 -6.69 -5.29
CA LEU A 119 6.76 -5.44 -4.71
C LEU A 119 7.37 -4.27 -5.48
N ASN A 120 6.52 -3.38 -6.00
CA ASN A 120 6.94 -2.03 -6.36
C ASN A 120 6.60 -1.09 -5.20
N GLY A 121 7.61 -0.74 -4.41
CA GLY A 121 7.37 -0.21 -3.07
C GLY A 121 8.56 -0.19 -2.14
N ARG A 122 8.24 -0.18 -0.84
CA ARG A 122 9.22 -0.30 0.25
C ARG A 122 8.67 -1.23 1.32
N ILE A 123 9.51 -2.10 1.88
CA ILE A 123 9.17 -2.92 3.04
C ILE A 123 9.84 -2.32 4.27
N LEU A 124 9.03 -1.85 5.22
CA LEU A 124 9.49 -1.34 6.50
C LEU A 124 8.79 -2.17 7.59
N ALA A 125 9.43 -3.23 8.04
CA ALA A 125 8.93 -4.13 9.09
C ALA A 125 9.69 -3.91 10.41
N GLN A 126 9.01 -3.94 11.56
CA GLN A 126 9.66 -3.74 12.86
C GLN A 126 10.33 -5.01 13.40
N THR A 127 9.98 -6.20 12.89
CA THR A 127 10.65 -7.45 13.31
C THR A 127 11.52 -8.04 12.21
N ALA A 128 10.95 -8.70 11.21
CA ALA A 128 11.69 -9.42 10.18
C ALA A 128 11.11 -9.18 8.78
N VAL A 129 11.99 -9.19 7.78
CA VAL A 129 11.63 -9.26 6.36
C VAL A 129 12.21 -10.56 5.79
N THR A 130 11.35 -11.41 5.23
CA THR A 130 11.75 -12.68 4.60
C THR A 130 11.43 -12.65 3.12
N LEU A 131 12.47 -12.79 2.29
CA LEU A 131 12.37 -12.81 0.84
C LEU A 131 12.83 -14.19 0.33
N ASP A 132 11.93 -14.93 -0.29
CA ASP A 132 12.24 -16.15 -1.03
C ASP A 132 12.14 -15.83 -2.51
N SER A 133 13.30 -15.70 -3.19
CA SER A 133 13.39 -15.48 -4.64
C SER A 133 12.41 -14.43 -5.19
N SER A 134 12.20 -13.35 -4.42
CA SER A 134 11.23 -12.30 -4.70
C SER A 134 11.92 -10.99 -5.09
N THR A 135 11.21 -10.14 -5.82
CA THR A 135 11.76 -8.89 -6.36
C THR A 135 11.17 -7.68 -5.66
N VAL A 136 12.00 -6.80 -5.12
CA VAL A 136 11.56 -5.53 -4.52
C VAL A 136 12.16 -4.38 -5.30
N THR A 137 11.32 -3.56 -5.92
CA THR A 137 11.72 -2.39 -6.71
C THR A 137 11.29 -1.13 -5.99
N GLN A 138 12.24 -0.23 -5.76
CA GLN A 138 11.93 1.07 -5.15
C GLN A 138 11.23 2.00 -6.15
N PRO A 139 10.09 2.63 -5.80
CA PRO A 139 9.45 3.62 -6.66
C PRO A 139 10.37 4.83 -6.90
N PRO A 140 10.34 5.44 -8.09
CA PRO A 140 11.14 6.63 -8.36
C PRO A 140 10.78 7.75 -7.37
N PRO A 141 11.75 8.62 -7.00
CA PRO A 141 11.45 9.80 -6.20
C PRO A 141 10.40 10.66 -6.91
N GLN A 142 9.41 11.14 -6.14
CA GLN A 142 8.45 12.11 -6.64
C GLN A 142 9.18 13.37 -7.10
N ARG A 143 9.03 13.76 -8.37
CA ARG A 143 9.56 15.05 -8.85
C ARG A 143 8.75 16.17 -8.22
N ARG A 144 9.34 16.87 -7.25
CA ARG A 144 8.78 18.14 -6.75
C ARG A 144 8.91 19.18 -7.86
N ILE A 145 7.81 19.47 -8.56
CA ILE A 145 7.75 20.61 -9.48
C ILE A 145 7.70 21.87 -8.61
N LEU A 146 8.85 22.52 -8.42
CA LEU A 146 8.86 23.89 -7.93
C LEU A 146 8.24 24.73 -9.06
N ALA A 147 7.16 25.47 -8.76
CA ALA A 147 6.67 26.48 -9.66
C ALA A 147 7.81 27.49 -9.88
N GLN A 148 8.47 27.41 -11.04
CA GLN A 148 9.33 28.46 -11.51
C GLN A 148 8.37 29.53 -12.04
N THR A 149 7.96 30.45 -11.17
CA THR A 149 7.46 31.75 -11.63
C THR A 149 8.57 32.33 -12.47
N ALA A 150 8.40 32.30 -13.79
CA ALA A 150 9.25 33.03 -14.69
C ALA A 150 9.06 34.51 -14.34
N ASP A 151 10.12 35.13 -13.78
CA ASP A 151 10.35 36.56 -13.93
C ASP A 151 10.35 36.84 -15.44
N ILE A 152 9.22 37.32 -15.94
CA ILE A 152 9.15 38.03 -17.21
C ILE A 152 9.01 39.50 -16.83
N LEU A 153 10.07 40.25 -17.11
CA LEU A 153 10.14 41.70 -17.01
C LEU A 153 8.92 42.39 -17.62
N VAL A 154 8.36 43.35 -16.86
CA VAL A 154 8.06 44.71 -17.34
C VAL A 154 8.46 45.70 -16.25
#